data_AF-A0A7X8UPR1-F1
#
_entry.id   AF-A0A7X8UPR1-F1
#
_cell.length_a   1.000
_cell.length_b   1.000
_cell.length_c   1.000
_cell.angle_alpha   90.00
_cell.angle_beta   90.00
_cell.angle_gamma   90.00
#
_symmetry.space_group_name_H-M   'P 1'
#
loop_
_entity.id
_entity.type
_entity.pdbx_description
1 polymer ?
#
loop_
_entity_poly.entity_id
_entity_poly.type
_entity_poly.pdbx_seq_one_letter_code
_entity_poly.pdbx_strand_id
1 'polypeptide(L)'
;MQEFDFIRWIRQRQQKPDDRIIAGPGDDCAIVRASDDRILVTTDQVLDGVHFRLKDDGAKLAGRKAMARNLSDVAAMAARPLAAVAAVALPKKLSRKLAQDMYEGMEELANQFNCPIVGGDISMWDGALTITITILATPASGIEPVLRSGAKPGDAVIVSGALGRSWKTDRHLTFTPRIAESIEICAKARPSAMIDISDGLAGDLGHICNESGVGADLLASQIPCSDGATLAQALGDGEDYELLFTMDARKADELLAQWRGVKLSRVGTITARKGIMMIDSDGHAAPLSVKGWEHGRADAGGELPEVVTTRSPADTRKLGRKIGSLLKKGDVVSLIGDLGAGKTVLVRGIAQGLGLDDDSLVSSPTYVLAQEYP
;
A
#
# COMPACT_ATOMS: atom_id res chain seq x y z
N MET A 1 -8.23 -23.74 -17.29
CA MET A 1 -9.59 -23.34 -16.87
C MET A 1 -10.22 -22.59 -18.02
N GLN A 2 -11.49 -22.81 -18.35
CA GLN A 2 -12.19 -21.97 -19.33
C GLN A 2 -12.90 -20.83 -18.57
N GLU A 3 -12.83 -19.62 -19.10
CA GLU A 3 -13.38 -18.39 -18.50
C GLU A 3 -14.88 -18.51 -18.17
N PHE A 4 -15.68 -18.93 -19.15
CA PHE A 4 -17.14 -19.06 -18.98
C PHE A 4 -17.55 -20.07 -17.90
N ASP A 5 -16.77 -21.11 -17.64
CA ASP A 5 -17.05 -22.06 -16.57
C ASP A 5 -16.83 -21.44 -15.19
N PHE A 6 -15.85 -20.53 -15.07
CA PHE A 6 -15.59 -19.80 -13.84
C PHE A 6 -16.67 -18.74 -13.58
N ILE A 7 -17.08 -18.00 -14.62
CA ILE A 7 -18.21 -17.05 -14.53
C ILE A 7 -19.50 -17.78 -14.11
N ARG A 8 -19.78 -18.95 -14.70
CA ARG A 8 -20.95 -19.76 -14.32
C ARG A 8 -20.90 -20.18 -12.84
N TRP A 9 -19.72 -20.54 -12.34
CA TRP A 9 -19.52 -20.87 -10.92
C TRP A 9 -19.76 -19.67 -10.01
N ILE A 10 -19.31 -18.46 -10.38
CA ILE A 10 -19.57 -17.22 -9.61
C ILE A 10 -21.07 -16.94 -9.52
N ARG A 11 -21.80 -17.00 -10.65
CA ARG A 11 -23.25 -16.72 -10.70
C ARG A 11 -24.06 -17.62 -9.76
N GLN A 12 -23.65 -18.87 -9.54
CA GLN A 12 -24.32 -19.80 -8.65
C GLN A 12 -24.20 -19.41 -7.17
N ARG A 13 -23.16 -18.65 -6.79
CA ARG A 13 -22.91 -18.24 -5.40
C ARG A 13 -23.69 -16.98 -5.00
N GLN A 14 -24.04 -16.15 -5.96
CA GLN A 14 -24.67 -14.85 -5.71
C GLN A 14 -26.20 -14.91 -5.59
N GLN A 15 -26.76 -16.05 -5.20
CA GLN A 15 -28.21 -16.26 -5.12
C GLN A 15 -28.83 -15.75 -3.81
N LYS A 16 -28.10 -15.01 -2.98
CA LYS A 16 -28.67 -14.41 -1.78
C LYS A 16 -29.44 -13.13 -2.18
N PRO A 17 -30.74 -13.04 -1.85
CA PRO A 17 -31.48 -11.80 -2.07
C PRO A 17 -30.94 -10.70 -1.15
N ASP A 18 -30.58 -9.58 -1.75
CA ASP A 18 -30.34 -8.29 -1.09
C ASP A 18 -31.28 -7.29 -1.77
N ASP A 19 -32.20 -6.69 -1.01
CA ASP A 19 -33.24 -5.81 -1.55
C ASP A 19 -32.67 -4.54 -2.24
N ARG A 20 -31.39 -4.26 -1.99
CA ARG A 20 -30.66 -3.18 -2.67
C ARG A 20 -30.24 -3.58 -4.08
N ILE A 21 -30.15 -4.87 -4.40
CA ILE A 21 -29.70 -5.36 -5.70
C ILE A 21 -30.93 -5.80 -6.52
N ILE A 22 -31.33 -4.94 -7.46
CA ILE A 22 -32.46 -5.21 -8.36
C ILE A 22 -32.04 -6.19 -9.46
N ALA A 23 -30.81 -6.07 -9.96
CA ALA A 23 -30.19 -7.01 -10.89
C ALA A 23 -28.69 -7.15 -10.55
N GLY A 24 -28.20 -8.39 -10.44
CA GLY A 24 -26.79 -8.73 -10.21
C GLY A 24 -26.15 -9.40 -11.44
N PRO A 25 -25.11 -10.25 -11.26
CA PRO A 25 -24.41 -10.88 -12.37
C PRO A 25 -25.27 -11.82 -13.20
N GLY A 26 -25.24 -11.60 -14.51
CA GLY A 26 -26.01 -12.37 -15.48
C GLY A 26 -26.75 -11.53 -16.50
N ASP A 27 -26.75 -10.21 -16.32
CA ASP A 27 -27.17 -9.21 -17.29
C ASP A 27 -25.96 -8.34 -17.69
N ASP A 28 -26.12 -7.42 -18.64
CA ASP A 28 -25.04 -6.55 -19.13
C ASP A 28 -24.58 -5.53 -18.08
N CYS A 29 -25.45 -5.18 -17.12
CA CYS A 29 -25.18 -4.25 -16.03
C CYS A 29 -25.93 -4.65 -14.76
N ALA A 30 -25.33 -4.37 -13.60
CA ALA A 30 -26.03 -4.46 -12.32
C ALA A 30 -26.97 -3.26 -12.13
N ILE A 31 -28.11 -3.49 -11.47
CA ILE A 31 -29.03 -2.42 -11.05
C ILE A 31 -29.04 -2.40 -9.53
N VAL A 32 -28.57 -1.28 -8.95
CA VAL A 32 -28.42 -1.10 -7.51
C VAL A 32 -29.30 0.06 -7.04
N ARG A 33 -30.08 -0.18 -5.98
CA ARG A 33 -30.90 0.82 -5.30
C ARG A 33 -30.06 1.55 -4.25
N ALA A 34 -29.93 2.86 -4.42
CA ALA A 34 -29.37 3.75 -3.42
C ALA A 34 -30.48 4.28 -2.50
N SER A 35 -30.22 4.39 -1.20
CA SER A 35 -31.15 4.99 -0.23
C SER A 35 -31.00 6.50 -0.11
N ASP A 36 -29.88 7.05 -0.59
CA ASP A 36 -29.55 8.47 -0.68
C ASP A 36 -29.32 8.79 -2.18
N ASP A 37 -29.58 10.02 -2.60
CA ASP A 37 -29.35 10.45 -3.99
C ASP A 37 -27.86 10.63 -4.32
N ARG A 38 -26.97 10.50 -3.32
CA ARG A 38 -25.51 10.56 -3.46
C ARG A 38 -24.89 9.17 -3.42
N ILE A 39 -24.02 8.93 -4.38
CA ILE A 39 -23.14 7.76 -4.44
C ILE A 39 -21.69 8.21 -4.28
N LEU A 40 -20.96 7.55 -3.39
CA LEU A 40 -19.52 7.62 -3.29
C LEU A 40 -18.94 6.45 -4.09
N VAL A 41 -17.83 6.69 -4.77
CA VAL A 41 -17.16 5.70 -5.60
C VAL A 41 -15.69 5.73 -5.26
N THR A 42 -15.12 4.55 -5.00
CA THR A 42 -13.67 4.35 -4.93
C THR A 42 -13.29 3.20 -5.85
N THR A 43 -12.05 3.23 -6.34
CA THR A 43 -11.46 2.11 -7.06
C THR A 43 -10.00 1.98 -6.70
N ASP A 44 -9.58 0.75 -6.44
CA ASP A 44 -8.22 0.46 -6.04
C ASP A 44 -7.79 -0.89 -6.60
N GLN A 45 -6.49 -1.01 -6.89
CA GLN A 45 -5.91 -2.20 -7.51
C GLN A 45 -4.98 -2.95 -6.55
N VAL A 46 -4.96 -4.27 -6.66
CA VAL A 46 -3.87 -5.09 -6.12
C VAL A 46 -3.25 -5.92 -7.24
N LEU A 47 -1.92 -5.94 -7.25
CA LEU A 47 -1.10 -6.52 -8.31
C LEU A 47 -0.14 -7.50 -7.65
N ASP A 48 -0.11 -8.72 -8.17
CA ASP A 48 0.88 -9.73 -7.78
C ASP A 48 2.29 -9.25 -8.16
N GLY A 49 3.18 -9.24 -7.17
CA GLY A 49 4.53 -8.67 -7.25
C GLY A 49 4.66 -7.22 -6.79
N VAL A 50 3.55 -6.51 -6.54
CA VAL A 50 3.57 -5.12 -6.01
C VAL A 50 2.90 -5.05 -4.64
N HIS A 51 1.67 -5.55 -4.55
CA HIS A 51 0.83 -5.41 -3.35
C HIS A 51 0.72 -6.71 -2.57
N PHE A 52 1.04 -7.84 -3.19
CA PHE A 52 1.10 -9.16 -2.56
C PHE A 52 1.99 -10.05 -3.44
N ARG A 53 2.34 -11.24 -2.97
CA ARG A 53 3.03 -12.28 -3.74
C ARG A 53 2.18 -13.53 -3.74
N LEU A 54 1.57 -13.86 -4.87
CA LEU A 54 0.65 -15.00 -4.97
C LEU A 54 1.24 -16.32 -4.45
N LYS A 55 2.54 -16.53 -4.69
CA LYS A 55 3.28 -17.73 -4.29
C LYS A 55 3.38 -17.88 -2.77
N ASP A 56 3.52 -16.76 -2.06
CA ASP A 56 3.81 -16.74 -0.63
C ASP A 56 2.52 -16.51 0.18
N ASP A 57 1.69 -15.56 -0.26
CA ASP A 57 0.51 -15.09 0.46
C ASP A 57 -0.76 -15.91 0.16
N GLY A 58 -0.80 -16.53 -1.03
CA GLY A 58 -1.94 -17.30 -1.50
C GLY A 58 -3.09 -16.45 -2.06
N ALA A 59 -3.87 -17.08 -2.95
CA ALA A 59 -4.90 -16.40 -3.72
C ALA A 59 -6.05 -15.85 -2.86
N LYS A 60 -6.42 -16.57 -1.79
CA LYS A 60 -7.52 -16.15 -0.90
C LYS A 60 -7.22 -14.84 -0.17
N LEU A 61 -6.01 -14.71 0.38
CA LEU A 61 -5.60 -13.46 1.05
C LEU A 61 -5.42 -12.31 0.05
N ALA A 62 -4.95 -12.60 -1.17
CA ALA A 62 -4.91 -11.60 -2.25
C ALA A 62 -6.29 -11.04 -2.59
N GLY A 63 -7.29 -11.93 -2.75
CA GLY A 63 -8.69 -11.54 -2.97
C GLY A 63 -9.25 -10.74 -1.79
N ARG A 64 -9.05 -11.22 -0.56
CA ARG A 64 -9.44 -10.49 0.66
C ARG A 64 -8.85 -9.08 0.66
N LYS A 65 -7.54 -8.95 0.41
CA LYS A 65 -6.84 -7.67 0.42
C LYS A 65 -7.39 -6.70 -0.62
N ALA A 66 -7.67 -7.16 -1.84
CA ALA A 66 -8.25 -6.35 -2.91
C ALA A 66 -9.55 -5.64 -2.44
N MET A 67 -10.42 -6.41 -1.79
CA MET A 67 -11.67 -5.91 -1.24
C MET A 67 -11.43 -5.00 -0.02
N ALA A 68 -10.51 -5.38 0.87
CA ALA A 68 -10.21 -4.64 2.10
C ALA A 68 -9.68 -3.22 1.84
N ARG A 69 -8.83 -3.05 0.83
CA ARG A 69 -8.28 -1.74 0.43
C ARG A 69 -9.38 -0.74 0.09
N ASN A 70 -10.28 -1.12 -0.81
CA ASN A 70 -11.39 -0.26 -1.21
C ASN A 70 -12.37 0.00 -0.05
N LEU A 71 -12.57 -0.99 0.83
CA LEU A 71 -13.37 -0.77 2.05
C LEU A 71 -12.71 0.22 3.02
N SER A 72 -11.37 0.31 3.02
CA SER A 72 -10.62 1.29 3.80
C SER A 72 -10.89 2.72 3.31
N ASP A 73 -10.91 2.96 2.00
CA ASP A 73 -11.31 4.26 1.45
C ASP A 73 -12.74 4.65 1.87
N VAL A 74 -13.66 3.68 1.88
CA VAL A 74 -15.03 3.90 2.33
C VAL A 74 -15.05 4.28 3.82
N ALA A 75 -14.19 3.65 4.63
CA ALA A 75 -14.00 4.01 6.04
C ALA A 75 -13.42 5.43 6.19
N ALA A 76 -12.46 5.82 5.36
CA ALA A 76 -11.86 7.16 5.37
C ALA A 76 -12.87 8.28 5.10
N MET A 77 -14.02 7.96 4.49
CA MET A 77 -15.13 8.87 4.23
C MET A 77 -16.30 8.71 5.22
N ALA A 78 -16.19 7.85 6.25
CA ALA A 78 -17.27 7.49 7.17
C ALA A 78 -18.57 7.02 6.48
N ALA A 79 -18.42 6.33 5.34
CA ALA A 79 -19.53 5.91 4.50
C ALA A 79 -19.89 4.42 4.70
N ARG A 80 -21.03 4.01 4.15
CA ARG A 80 -21.50 2.62 4.15
C ARG A 80 -21.30 2.01 2.78
N PRO A 81 -20.62 0.85 2.66
CA PRO A 81 -20.56 0.13 1.40
C PRO A 81 -21.96 -0.26 0.91
N LEU A 82 -22.19 -0.11 -0.39
CA LEU A 82 -23.44 -0.46 -1.04
C LEU A 82 -23.27 -1.71 -1.91
N ALA A 83 -22.32 -1.68 -2.83
CA ALA A 83 -22.04 -2.78 -3.76
C ALA A 83 -20.62 -2.67 -4.32
N ALA A 84 -20.07 -3.78 -4.80
CA ALA A 84 -18.76 -3.82 -5.45
C ALA A 84 -18.85 -4.41 -6.86
N VAL A 85 -17.96 -3.98 -7.75
CA VAL A 85 -17.66 -4.69 -9.00
C VAL A 85 -16.19 -5.07 -9.03
N ALA A 86 -15.89 -6.23 -9.62
CA ALA A 86 -14.54 -6.79 -9.63
C ALA A 86 -14.04 -7.07 -11.05
N ALA A 87 -13.03 -6.34 -11.49
CA ALA A 87 -12.32 -6.62 -12.75
C ALA A 87 -11.03 -7.38 -12.46
N VAL A 88 -10.88 -8.58 -13.01
CA VAL A 88 -9.76 -9.48 -12.72
C VAL A 88 -9.05 -9.94 -13.99
N ALA A 89 -7.75 -9.69 -14.07
CA ALA A 89 -6.89 -10.26 -15.09
C ALA A 89 -6.17 -11.49 -14.52
N LEU A 90 -6.66 -12.67 -14.90
CA LEU A 90 -6.18 -13.97 -14.43
C LEU A 90 -4.98 -14.44 -15.29
N PRO A 91 -3.86 -14.88 -14.69
CA PRO A 91 -2.80 -15.54 -15.44
C PRO A 91 -3.33 -16.81 -16.10
N LYS A 92 -3.01 -17.06 -17.38
CA LYS A 92 -3.46 -18.28 -18.09
C LYS A 92 -3.05 -19.59 -17.40
N LYS A 93 -1.95 -19.54 -16.63
CA LYS A 93 -1.41 -20.69 -15.88
C LYS A 93 -2.04 -20.86 -14.49
N LEU A 94 -2.90 -19.94 -14.06
CA LEU A 94 -3.55 -20.01 -12.75
C LEU A 94 -4.50 -21.21 -12.69
N SER A 95 -4.42 -21.99 -11.62
CA SER A 95 -5.31 -23.13 -11.43
C SER A 95 -6.73 -22.65 -11.13
N ARG A 96 -7.73 -23.47 -11.47
CA ARG A 96 -9.14 -23.18 -11.13
C ARG A 96 -9.33 -23.00 -9.63
N LYS A 97 -8.64 -23.83 -8.82
CA LYS A 97 -8.74 -23.75 -7.37
C LYS A 97 -8.25 -22.40 -6.85
N LEU A 98 -7.11 -21.90 -7.34
CA LEU A 98 -6.59 -20.59 -6.93
C LEU A 98 -7.53 -19.44 -7.36
N ALA A 99 -8.13 -19.52 -8.55
CA ALA A 99 -9.13 -18.52 -8.97
C ALA A 99 -10.37 -18.54 -8.06
N GLN A 100 -10.83 -19.72 -7.65
CA GLN A 100 -11.93 -19.87 -6.69
C GLN A 100 -11.55 -19.35 -5.31
N ASP A 101 -10.35 -19.67 -4.81
CA ASP A 101 -9.83 -19.19 -3.53
C ASP A 101 -9.78 -17.67 -3.48
N MET A 102 -9.29 -17.03 -4.54
CA MET A 102 -9.29 -15.57 -4.69
C MET A 102 -10.69 -14.99 -4.60
N TYR A 103 -11.64 -15.54 -5.37
CA TYR A 103 -13.02 -15.05 -5.34
C TYR A 103 -13.67 -15.25 -3.98
N GLU A 104 -13.44 -16.39 -3.32
CA GLU A 104 -13.92 -16.66 -1.97
C GLU A 104 -13.36 -15.67 -0.95
N GLY A 105 -12.08 -15.30 -1.07
CA GLY A 105 -11.48 -14.26 -0.22
C GLY A 105 -12.16 -12.89 -0.36
N MET A 106 -12.48 -12.48 -1.60
CA MET A 106 -13.24 -11.25 -1.84
C MET A 106 -14.66 -11.35 -1.28
N GLU A 107 -15.36 -12.45 -1.58
CA GLU A 107 -16.76 -12.67 -1.21
C GLU A 107 -16.96 -12.76 0.31
N GLU A 108 -16.07 -13.45 1.04
CA GLU A 108 -16.15 -13.56 2.49
C GLU A 108 -16.06 -12.17 3.16
N LEU A 109 -15.12 -11.33 2.74
CA LEU A 109 -14.97 -9.99 3.29
C LEU A 109 -16.12 -9.06 2.85
N ALA A 110 -16.52 -9.15 1.58
CA ALA A 110 -17.69 -8.45 1.04
C ALA A 110 -18.94 -8.71 1.89
N ASN A 111 -19.21 -9.98 2.22
CA ASN A 111 -20.33 -10.38 3.07
C ASN A 111 -20.19 -9.83 4.49
N GLN A 112 -18.98 -9.87 5.07
CA GLN A 112 -18.72 -9.32 6.42
C GLN A 112 -19.10 -7.83 6.52
N PHE A 113 -18.87 -7.06 5.46
CA PHE A 113 -19.14 -5.62 5.39
C PHE A 113 -20.44 -5.26 4.66
N ASN A 114 -21.31 -6.24 4.37
CA ASN A 114 -22.57 -6.06 3.63
C ASN A 114 -22.38 -5.32 2.28
N CYS A 115 -21.29 -5.62 1.58
CA CYS A 115 -20.93 -5.04 0.28
C CYS A 115 -20.90 -6.13 -0.79
N PRO A 116 -22.06 -6.58 -1.30
CA PRO A 116 -22.10 -7.66 -2.29
C PRO A 116 -21.33 -7.30 -3.56
N ILE A 117 -20.66 -8.28 -4.16
CA ILE A 117 -20.04 -8.14 -5.49
C ILE A 117 -21.13 -8.35 -6.53
N VAL A 118 -21.53 -7.32 -7.26
CA VAL A 118 -22.73 -7.34 -8.13
C VAL A 118 -22.42 -7.45 -9.62
N GLY A 119 -21.13 -7.45 -9.98
CA GLY A 119 -20.69 -7.47 -11.37
C GLY A 119 -19.18 -7.41 -11.48
N GLY A 120 -18.69 -7.28 -12.70
CA GLY A 120 -17.26 -7.26 -12.95
C GLY A 120 -16.88 -7.73 -14.34
N ASP A 121 -15.57 -7.88 -14.53
CA ASP A 121 -14.96 -8.43 -15.74
C ASP A 121 -13.92 -9.50 -15.36
N ILE A 122 -13.81 -10.55 -16.16
CA ILE A 122 -12.79 -11.58 -15.96
C ILE A 122 -12.14 -11.87 -17.30
N SER A 123 -10.84 -11.56 -17.37
CA SER A 123 -10.03 -11.77 -18.56
C SER A 123 -8.84 -12.69 -18.25
N MET A 124 -8.42 -13.52 -19.21
CA MET A 124 -7.21 -14.35 -19.08
C MET A 124 -6.04 -13.76 -19.88
N TRP A 125 -4.85 -13.66 -19.28
CA TRP A 125 -3.68 -13.04 -19.92
C TRP A 125 -2.34 -13.68 -19.52
N ASP A 126 -1.24 -13.24 -20.16
CA ASP A 126 0.10 -13.81 -19.96
C ASP A 126 0.91 -13.14 -18.82
N GLY A 127 0.34 -12.16 -18.12
CA GLY A 127 0.98 -11.46 -17.01
C GLY A 127 0.56 -11.96 -15.63
N ALA A 128 0.89 -11.17 -14.61
CA ALA A 128 0.66 -11.47 -13.20
C ALA A 128 -0.81 -11.30 -12.80
N LEU A 129 -1.22 -11.87 -11.66
CA LEU A 129 -2.59 -11.70 -11.19
C LEU A 129 -2.86 -10.23 -10.84
N THR A 130 -3.91 -9.66 -11.43
CA THR A 130 -4.37 -8.29 -11.17
C THR A 130 -5.82 -8.32 -10.76
N ILE A 131 -6.15 -7.67 -9.65
CA ILE A 131 -7.50 -7.55 -9.12
C ILE A 131 -7.79 -6.07 -8.94
N THR A 132 -8.79 -5.56 -9.66
CA THR A 132 -9.31 -4.20 -9.51
C THR A 132 -10.69 -4.28 -8.92
N ILE A 133 -10.91 -3.61 -7.80
CA ILE A 133 -12.24 -3.48 -7.21
C ILE A 133 -12.68 -2.04 -7.38
N THR A 134 -13.97 -1.86 -7.62
CA THR A 134 -14.65 -0.59 -7.48
C THR A 134 -15.78 -0.78 -6.48
N ILE A 135 -15.84 0.05 -5.44
CA ILE A 135 -16.93 0.04 -4.46
C ILE A 135 -17.80 1.27 -4.67
N LEU A 136 -19.10 1.02 -4.78
CA LEU A 136 -20.15 2.01 -4.59
C LEU A 136 -20.51 2.04 -3.10
N ALA A 137 -20.61 3.24 -2.55
CA ALA A 137 -20.98 3.48 -1.16
C ALA A 137 -22.00 4.62 -1.06
N THR A 138 -22.68 4.72 0.07
CA THR A 138 -23.58 5.82 0.39
C THR A 138 -23.16 6.47 1.70
N PRO A 139 -23.52 7.74 1.95
CA PRO A 139 -23.39 8.32 3.28
C PRO A 139 -24.02 7.44 4.36
N ALA A 140 -23.39 7.37 5.54
CA ALA A 140 -24.04 6.75 6.68
C ALA A 140 -25.19 7.64 7.17
N SER A 141 -26.29 7.05 7.65
CA SER A 141 -27.47 7.80 8.09
C SER A 141 -27.12 8.89 9.11
N GLY A 142 -27.43 10.14 8.78
CA GLY A 142 -27.17 11.31 9.62
C GLY A 142 -25.70 11.72 9.71
N ILE A 143 -24.82 11.12 8.91
CA ILE A 143 -23.39 11.42 8.87
C ILE A 143 -23.02 11.89 7.47
N GLU A 144 -22.53 13.12 7.40
CA GLU A 144 -21.95 13.64 6.17
C GLU A 144 -20.56 13.03 5.93
N PRO A 145 -20.23 12.67 4.68
CA PRO A 145 -18.89 12.17 4.36
C PRO A 145 -17.80 13.15 4.79
N VAL A 146 -16.74 12.61 5.39
CA VAL A 146 -15.59 13.41 5.81
C VAL A 146 -14.59 13.48 4.67
N LEU A 147 -14.06 14.68 4.41
CA LEU A 147 -13.07 14.92 3.36
C LEU A 147 -11.66 14.98 3.94
N ARG A 148 -10.64 14.92 3.07
CA ARG A 148 -9.24 15.23 3.43
C ARG A 148 -9.05 16.72 3.75
N SER A 149 -9.90 17.57 3.21
CA SER A 149 -9.94 19.01 3.46
C SER A 149 -10.79 19.35 4.68
N GLY A 150 -10.36 20.32 5.47
CA GLY A 150 -11.15 20.90 6.57
C GLY A 150 -10.41 20.96 7.89
N ALA A 151 -9.20 20.40 7.98
CA ALA A 151 -8.32 20.51 9.13
C ALA A 151 -7.99 21.97 9.43
N LYS A 152 -7.95 22.32 10.72
CA LYS A 152 -7.75 23.69 11.20
C LYS A 152 -6.59 23.76 12.19
N PRO A 153 -5.84 24.88 12.23
CA PRO A 153 -4.85 25.10 13.28
C PRO A 153 -5.45 24.91 14.68
N GLY A 154 -4.79 24.10 15.51
CA GLY A 154 -5.26 23.72 16.84
C GLY A 154 -6.03 22.40 16.90
N ASP A 155 -6.43 21.83 15.75
CA ASP A 155 -7.01 20.48 15.73
C ASP A 155 -5.98 19.45 16.22
N ALA A 156 -6.41 18.49 17.02
CA ALA A 156 -5.62 17.31 17.33
C ALA A 156 -5.48 16.41 16.09
N VAL A 157 -4.31 15.80 15.91
CA VAL A 157 -4.07 14.74 14.93
C VAL A 157 -4.18 13.40 15.64
N ILE A 158 -5.04 12.50 15.15
CA ILE A 158 -5.37 11.24 15.80
C ILE A 158 -5.26 10.11 14.79
N VAL A 159 -4.70 8.98 15.24
CA VAL A 159 -4.64 7.74 14.46
C VAL A 159 -5.33 6.59 15.19
N SER A 160 -5.92 5.66 14.45
CA SER A 160 -6.36 4.38 15.00
C SER A 160 -5.25 3.32 14.97
N GLY A 161 -5.38 2.32 15.84
CA GLY A 161 -4.53 1.13 15.86
C GLY A 161 -3.06 1.43 16.12
N ALA A 162 -2.21 0.64 15.49
CA ALA A 162 -0.75 0.72 15.56
C ALA A 162 -0.15 0.61 14.16
N LEU A 163 0.95 1.30 13.93
CA LEU A 163 1.47 1.61 12.59
C LEU A 163 2.80 0.91 12.32
N GLY A 164 3.12 0.72 11.04
CA GLY A 164 4.37 0.17 10.55
C GLY A 164 4.49 -1.35 10.62
N ARG A 165 5.43 -1.91 9.85
CA ARG A 165 5.69 -3.36 9.70
C ARG A 165 4.54 -4.19 9.13
N SER A 166 3.54 -3.58 8.49
CA SER A 166 2.35 -4.30 7.99
C SER A 166 2.67 -5.49 7.08
N TRP A 167 3.68 -5.35 6.21
CA TRP A 167 4.21 -6.43 5.36
C TRP A 167 4.94 -7.53 6.13
N LYS A 168 5.70 -7.18 7.17
CA LYS A 168 6.53 -8.13 7.92
C LYS A 168 5.71 -9.02 8.86
N THR A 169 4.45 -8.65 9.11
CA THR A 169 3.55 -9.33 10.04
C THR A 169 2.28 -9.84 9.37
N ASP A 170 2.24 -9.84 8.03
CA ASP A 170 1.08 -10.21 7.20
C ASP A 170 -0.20 -9.39 7.49
N ARG A 171 -0.10 -8.30 8.27
CA ARG A 171 -1.23 -7.42 8.58
C ARG A 171 -1.76 -6.77 7.32
N HIS A 172 -0.90 -6.46 6.35
CA HIS A 172 -1.32 -5.87 5.08
C HIS A 172 -2.29 -6.75 4.28
N LEU A 173 -2.38 -8.06 4.58
CA LEU A 173 -3.33 -9.00 3.99
C LEU A 173 -4.57 -9.23 4.87
N THR A 174 -4.45 -8.97 6.17
CA THR A 174 -5.42 -9.42 7.18
C THR A 174 -6.08 -8.30 7.97
N PHE A 175 -5.70 -7.04 7.74
CA PHE A 175 -6.28 -5.87 8.40
C PHE A 175 -7.81 -5.83 8.26
N THR A 176 -8.43 -5.10 9.19
CA THR A 176 -9.88 -4.89 9.24
C THR A 176 -10.16 -3.43 8.88
N PRO A 177 -10.85 -3.15 7.77
CA PRO A 177 -11.27 -1.79 7.42
C PRO A 177 -12.11 -1.15 8.52
N ARG A 178 -11.81 0.09 8.88
CA ARG A 178 -12.35 0.80 10.06
C ARG A 178 -13.73 1.45 9.83
N ILE A 179 -14.62 0.77 9.10
CA ILE A 179 -15.92 1.34 8.69
C ILE A 179 -16.81 1.62 9.92
N ALA A 180 -16.93 0.65 10.84
CA ALA A 180 -17.75 0.85 12.03
C ALA A 180 -17.19 1.97 12.91
N GLU A 181 -15.87 1.98 13.09
CA GLU A 181 -15.17 2.97 13.90
C GLU A 181 -15.28 4.37 13.31
N SER A 182 -15.07 4.54 12.00
CA SER A 182 -15.21 5.86 11.33
C SER A 182 -16.60 6.46 11.50
N ILE A 183 -17.65 5.64 11.34
CA ILE A 183 -19.05 6.04 11.54
C ILE A 183 -19.29 6.43 13.00
N GLU A 184 -18.80 5.65 13.97
CA GLU A 184 -18.94 5.95 15.40
C GLU A 184 -18.22 7.24 15.80
N ILE A 185 -17.00 7.44 15.31
CA ILE A 185 -16.21 8.68 15.51
C ILE A 185 -16.98 9.89 14.98
N CYS A 186 -17.54 9.79 13.77
CA CYS A 186 -18.30 10.87 13.16
C CYS A 186 -19.59 11.18 13.90
N ALA A 187 -20.31 10.16 14.37
CA ALA A 187 -21.51 10.33 15.17
C ALA A 187 -21.25 11.05 16.50
N LYS A 188 -20.09 10.81 17.12
CA LYS A 188 -19.75 11.39 18.43
C LYS A 188 -19.18 12.80 18.34
N ALA A 189 -18.28 13.06 17.38
CA ALA A 189 -17.45 14.25 17.46
C ALA A 189 -17.20 14.99 16.14
N ARG A 190 -17.59 14.40 15.01
CA ARG A 190 -17.44 14.94 13.64
C ARG A 190 -16.02 15.48 13.35
N PRO A 191 -15.13 14.63 12.81
CA PRO A 191 -13.80 15.06 12.37
C PRO A 191 -13.84 16.24 11.40
N SER A 192 -12.80 17.05 11.45
CA SER A 192 -12.58 18.17 10.53
C SER A 192 -11.96 17.70 9.21
N ALA A 193 -11.11 16.67 9.24
CA ALA A 193 -10.62 15.96 8.06
C ALA A 193 -10.33 14.49 8.40
N MET A 194 -10.33 13.61 7.41
CA MET A 194 -10.01 12.18 7.57
C MET A 194 -9.43 11.58 6.28
N ILE A 195 -8.56 10.59 6.46
CA ILE A 195 -7.96 9.73 5.43
C ILE A 195 -7.63 8.37 6.09
N ASP A 196 -7.47 7.30 5.33
CA ASP A 196 -6.83 6.08 5.82
C ASP A 196 -5.31 6.12 5.61
N ILE A 197 -4.57 5.27 6.32
CA ILE A 197 -3.11 5.22 6.28
C ILE A 197 -2.68 4.08 5.35
N SER A 198 -2.53 4.37 4.06
CA SER A 198 -2.14 3.39 3.03
C SER A 198 -0.69 3.57 2.59
N ASP A 199 -0.18 4.81 2.51
CA ASP A 199 1.18 5.13 2.09
C ASP A 199 2.10 5.49 3.28
N GLY A 200 1.55 5.46 4.49
CA GLY A 200 2.25 5.72 5.75
C GLY A 200 1.90 7.09 6.32
N LEU A 201 1.99 7.21 7.65
CA LEU A 201 1.52 8.40 8.38
C LEU A 201 2.09 9.71 7.83
N ALA A 202 3.35 9.72 7.40
CA ALA A 202 3.99 10.91 6.84
C ALA A 202 3.33 11.38 5.53
N GLY A 203 3.07 10.45 4.61
CA GLY A 203 2.45 10.74 3.32
C GLY A 203 0.99 11.16 3.48
N ASP A 204 0.22 10.35 4.21
CA ASP A 204 -1.22 10.53 4.37
C ASP A 204 -1.58 11.80 5.17
N LEU A 205 -0.79 12.14 6.19
CA LEU A 205 -0.92 13.45 6.86
C LEU A 205 -0.54 14.60 5.93
N GLY A 206 0.44 14.39 5.06
CA GLY A 206 0.82 15.34 4.01
C GLY A 206 -0.37 15.67 3.11
N HIS A 207 -1.16 14.67 2.70
CA HIS A 207 -2.39 14.88 1.93
C HIS A 207 -3.40 15.76 2.69
N ILE A 208 -3.71 15.46 3.96
CA ILE A 208 -4.60 16.31 4.76
C ILE A 208 -4.07 17.75 4.86
N CYS A 209 -2.77 17.92 5.13
CA CYS A 209 -2.17 19.24 5.28
C CYS A 209 -2.25 20.05 3.98
N ASN A 210 -1.99 19.41 2.84
CA ASN A 210 -2.03 20.04 1.53
C ASN A 210 -3.46 20.45 1.16
N GLU A 211 -4.42 19.53 1.25
CA GLU A 211 -5.83 19.77 0.93
C GLU A 211 -6.49 20.80 1.86
N SER A 212 -6.07 20.85 3.13
CA SER A 212 -6.59 21.81 4.11
C SER A 212 -5.82 23.13 4.14
N GLY A 213 -4.69 23.22 3.45
CA GLY A 213 -3.87 24.42 3.46
C GLY A 213 -3.20 24.71 4.83
N VAL A 214 -2.80 23.69 5.57
CA VAL A 214 -2.19 23.78 6.92
C VAL A 214 -0.85 23.02 6.98
N GLY A 215 -0.24 22.93 8.16
CA GLY A 215 0.80 21.94 8.47
C GLY A 215 0.51 21.24 9.79
N ALA A 216 1.49 20.50 10.34
CA ALA A 216 1.27 19.70 11.54
C ALA A 216 2.55 19.51 12.36
N ASP A 217 2.39 19.41 13.67
CA ASP A 217 3.45 19.03 14.61
C ASP A 217 3.08 17.67 15.20
N LEU A 218 3.89 16.66 14.88
CA LEU A 218 3.74 15.30 15.37
C LEU A 218 4.65 15.08 16.57
N LEU A 219 4.19 14.31 17.56
CA LEU A 219 4.92 13.97 18.78
C LEU A 219 5.48 12.56 18.65
N ALA A 220 6.79 12.43 18.50
CA ALA A 220 7.47 11.16 18.23
C ALA A 220 7.13 10.07 19.26
N SER A 221 7.05 10.45 20.54
CA SER A 221 6.75 9.54 21.66
C SER A 221 5.29 9.07 21.72
N GLN A 222 4.38 9.71 20.98
CA GLN A 222 2.95 9.38 20.99
C GLN A 222 2.51 8.55 19.78
N ILE A 223 3.37 8.39 18.76
CA ILE A 223 3.05 7.58 17.59
C ILE A 223 2.97 6.10 17.98
N PRO A 224 1.81 5.44 17.80
CA PRO A 224 1.63 4.05 18.22
C PRO A 224 2.32 3.12 17.22
N CYS A 225 3.56 2.76 17.50
CA CYS A 225 4.30 1.79 16.69
C CYS A 225 3.77 0.36 16.96
N SER A 226 3.64 -0.43 15.91
CA SER A 226 3.35 -1.86 16.02
C SER A 226 4.49 -2.60 16.72
N ASP A 227 4.23 -3.80 17.22
CA ASP A 227 5.23 -4.58 17.95
C ASP A 227 6.52 -4.78 17.13
N GLY A 228 7.62 -4.26 17.67
CA GLY A 228 8.93 -4.28 17.03
C GLY A 228 9.08 -3.37 15.82
N ALA A 229 8.12 -2.49 15.52
CA ALA A 229 8.27 -1.45 14.50
C ALA A 229 9.10 -0.28 15.06
N THR A 230 9.95 0.29 14.22
CA THR A 230 10.61 1.56 14.52
C THR A 230 9.70 2.73 14.18
N LEU A 231 10.00 3.92 14.72
CA LEU A 231 9.29 5.14 14.35
C LEU A 231 9.34 5.43 12.84
N ALA A 232 10.49 5.21 12.20
CA ALA A 232 10.64 5.41 10.75
C ALA A 232 9.70 4.50 9.95
N GLN A 233 9.52 3.25 10.40
CA GLN A 233 8.59 2.31 9.79
C GLN A 233 7.12 2.71 10.01
N ALA A 234 6.76 3.18 11.21
CA ALA A 234 5.42 3.72 11.46
C ALA A 234 5.10 4.96 10.62
N LEU A 235 6.12 5.74 10.27
CA LEU A 235 5.97 6.95 9.46
C LEU A 235 5.90 6.66 7.95
N GLY A 236 6.61 5.64 7.45
CA GLY A 236 6.84 5.48 6.01
C GLY A 236 6.59 4.09 5.41
N ASP A 237 6.36 3.03 6.18
CA ASP A 237 6.14 1.69 5.59
C ASP A 237 4.82 1.61 4.82
N GLY A 238 3.75 2.21 5.37
CA GLY A 238 2.40 2.14 4.81
C GLY A 238 1.72 0.77 4.98
N GLU A 239 0.66 0.57 4.21
CA GLU A 239 -0.24 -0.58 4.23
C GLU A 239 -0.86 -0.90 5.60
N ASP A 240 -1.02 0.10 6.45
CA ASP A 240 -1.59 -0.06 7.80
C ASP A 240 -3.12 -0.07 7.75
N TYR A 241 -3.72 0.72 6.85
CA TYR A 241 -5.17 0.90 6.65
C TYR A 241 -5.93 1.25 7.94
N GLU A 242 -5.23 1.95 8.82
CA GLU A 242 -5.79 2.63 9.99
C GLU A 242 -6.35 3.99 9.59
N LEU A 243 -7.24 4.57 10.38
CA LEU A 243 -7.73 5.94 10.16
C LEU A 243 -6.73 6.96 10.68
N LEU A 244 -6.51 8.01 9.91
CA LEU A 244 -5.88 9.26 10.30
C LEU A 244 -6.91 10.38 10.18
N PHE A 245 -7.15 11.10 11.27
CA PHE A 245 -8.14 12.18 11.25
C PHE A 245 -7.75 13.34 12.15
N THR A 246 -8.35 14.49 11.88
CA THR A 246 -8.17 15.70 12.65
C THR A 246 -9.49 16.15 13.24
N MET A 247 -9.46 16.80 14.41
CA MET A 247 -10.65 17.36 15.04
C MET A 247 -10.28 18.36 16.13
N ASP A 248 -11.24 19.16 16.58
CA ASP A 248 -11.06 20.06 17.72
C ASP A 248 -10.46 19.32 18.92
N ALA A 249 -9.42 19.89 19.53
CA ALA A 249 -8.65 19.22 20.58
C ALA A 249 -9.47 18.89 21.84
N ARG A 250 -10.47 19.71 22.21
CA ARG A 250 -11.30 19.42 23.39
C ARG A 250 -12.24 18.25 23.11
N LYS A 251 -12.84 18.23 21.92
CA LYS A 251 -13.66 17.10 21.46
C LYS A 251 -12.84 15.82 21.32
N ALA A 252 -11.57 15.92 20.92
CA ALA A 252 -10.65 14.79 20.90
C ALA A 252 -10.48 14.19 22.29
N ASP A 253 -10.22 15.01 23.30
CA ASP A 253 -10.03 14.55 24.68
C ASP A 253 -11.31 13.85 25.21
N GLU A 254 -12.49 14.40 24.92
CA GLU A 254 -13.79 13.79 25.25
C GLU A 254 -14.00 12.44 24.55
N LEU A 255 -13.72 12.37 23.24
CA LEU A 255 -13.82 11.15 22.45
C LEU A 255 -12.91 10.06 23.02
N LEU A 256 -11.63 10.38 23.25
CA LEU A 256 -10.63 9.44 23.74
C LEU A 256 -10.98 8.87 25.12
N ALA A 257 -11.55 9.68 26.02
CA ALA A 257 -11.97 9.22 27.34
C ALA A 257 -13.11 8.18 27.28
N GLN A 258 -14.01 8.32 26.31
CA GLN A 258 -15.20 7.48 26.15
C GLN A 258 -15.01 6.35 25.14
N TRP A 259 -13.94 6.36 24.36
CA TRP A 259 -13.69 5.39 23.30
C TRP A 259 -13.40 3.99 23.84
N ARG A 260 -14.01 2.97 23.23
CA ARG A 260 -13.86 1.56 23.63
C ARG A 260 -13.55 0.61 22.47
N GLY A 261 -13.39 1.14 21.25
CA GLY A 261 -13.00 0.36 20.06
C GLY A 261 -11.49 0.14 19.96
N VAL A 262 -10.99 0.00 18.73
CA VAL A 262 -9.54 -0.03 18.47
C VAL A 262 -8.85 1.18 19.12
N LYS A 263 -7.64 1.00 19.66
CA LYS A 263 -6.92 2.10 20.32
C LYS A 263 -6.86 3.32 19.40
N LEU A 264 -7.25 4.49 19.92
CA LEU A 264 -7.04 5.78 19.27
C LEU A 264 -5.90 6.49 20.00
N SER A 265 -4.97 7.07 19.24
CA SER A 265 -3.83 7.79 19.80
C SER A 265 -3.79 9.19 19.22
N ARG A 266 -3.80 10.21 20.08
CA ARG A 266 -3.42 11.57 19.68
C ARG A 266 -1.92 11.55 19.42
N VAL A 267 -1.51 11.93 18.22
CA VAL A 267 -0.12 11.88 17.76
C VAL A 267 0.45 13.25 17.43
N GLY A 268 -0.37 14.30 17.47
CA GLY A 268 0.09 15.64 17.10
C GLY A 268 -0.99 16.69 17.14
N THR A 269 -0.69 17.83 16.53
CA THR A 269 -1.59 18.98 16.42
C THR A 269 -1.38 19.68 15.07
N ILE A 270 -2.47 20.09 14.43
CA ILE A 270 -2.45 20.87 13.19
C ILE A 270 -2.00 22.30 13.49
N THR A 271 -1.17 22.87 12.63
CA THR A 271 -0.60 24.21 12.80
C THR A 271 -0.88 25.10 11.59
N ALA A 272 -0.83 26.41 11.79
CA ALA A 272 -0.93 27.38 10.69
C ALA A 272 0.35 27.41 9.84
N ARG A 273 1.49 26.97 10.39
CA ARG A 273 2.75 26.87 9.67
C ARG A 273 2.68 25.71 8.68
N LYS A 274 3.12 25.92 7.45
CA LYS A 274 3.20 24.86 6.43
C LYS A 274 4.30 23.86 6.74
N GLY A 275 4.09 22.62 6.29
CA GLY A 275 5.01 21.50 6.50
C GLY A 275 4.71 20.72 7.78
N ILE A 276 5.31 19.54 7.87
CA ILE A 276 5.16 18.65 9.02
C ILE A 276 6.45 18.68 9.83
N MET A 277 6.35 18.94 11.13
CA MET A 277 7.47 18.85 12.07
C MET A 277 7.32 17.61 12.94
N MET A 278 8.45 16.98 13.24
CA MET A 278 8.59 15.99 14.29
C MET A 278 9.12 16.65 15.56
N ILE A 279 8.41 16.46 16.66
CA ILE A 279 8.77 16.90 18.00
C ILE A 279 9.27 15.69 18.79
N ASP A 280 10.52 15.74 19.26
CA ASP A 280 11.11 14.69 20.09
C ASP A 280 10.65 14.77 21.56
N SER A 281 11.14 13.86 22.41
CA SER A 281 10.81 13.82 23.83
C SER A 281 11.31 15.02 24.63
N ASP A 282 12.34 15.71 24.12
CA ASP A 282 12.94 16.88 24.75
C ASP A 282 12.29 18.19 24.25
N GLY A 283 11.33 18.08 23.32
CA GLY A 283 10.59 19.20 22.74
C GLY A 283 11.28 19.85 21.54
N HIS A 284 12.37 19.28 21.01
CA HIS A 284 13.01 19.81 19.82
C HIS A 284 12.18 19.49 18.58
N ALA A 285 11.96 20.53 17.76
CA ALA A 285 11.24 20.42 16.50
C ALA A 285 12.21 20.30 15.32
N ALA A 286 12.03 19.30 14.47
CA ALA A 286 12.74 19.15 13.21
C ALA A 286 11.75 18.86 12.07
N PRO A 287 12.00 19.35 10.83
CA PRO A 287 11.21 18.96 9.67
C PRO A 287 11.16 17.45 9.50
N LEU A 288 9.98 16.90 9.20
CA LEU A 288 9.82 15.48 8.94
C LEU A 288 10.60 15.10 7.67
N SER A 289 11.60 14.23 7.82
CA SER A 289 12.47 13.80 6.73
C SER A 289 11.98 12.53 6.01
N VAL A 290 11.15 11.73 6.68
CA VAL A 290 10.55 10.51 6.13
C VAL A 290 9.43 10.89 5.16
N LYS A 291 9.41 10.24 4.00
CA LYS A 291 8.33 10.36 3.01
C LYS A 291 7.54 9.05 2.97
N GLY A 292 6.25 9.13 2.65
CA GLY A 292 5.42 7.94 2.42
C GLY A 292 5.79 7.23 1.11
N TRP A 293 5.12 6.10 0.87
CA TRP A 293 5.22 5.34 -0.37
C TRP A 293 4.71 6.16 -1.57
N GLU A 294 5.35 6.03 -2.73
CA GLU A 294 4.97 6.76 -3.96
C GLU A 294 5.11 5.82 -5.18
N HIS A 295 4.04 5.66 -5.96
CA HIS A 295 4.09 4.88 -7.22
C HIS A 295 5.05 5.51 -8.22
N GLY A 296 5.96 4.70 -8.78
CA GLY A 296 6.94 5.14 -9.78
C GLY A 296 8.13 5.90 -9.19
N ARG A 297 8.15 6.14 -7.87
CA ARG A 297 9.38 6.47 -7.18
C ARG A 297 10.15 5.18 -7.03
N ALA A 298 11.26 5.08 -7.76
CA ALA A 298 12.25 4.09 -7.42
C ALA A 298 12.62 4.39 -5.95
N ASP A 299 12.33 3.44 -5.05
CA ASP A 299 13.28 3.19 -3.97
C ASP A 299 14.68 3.32 -4.57
N ALA A 300 15.64 3.83 -3.84
CA ALA A 300 17.03 3.87 -4.31
C ALA A 300 17.66 2.46 -4.57
N GLY A 301 16.84 1.45 -4.89
CA GLY A 301 17.18 0.15 -5.48
C GLY A 301 16.10 -0.40 -6.44
N GLY A 302 15.34 0.45 -7.15
CA GLY A 302 14.18 0.06 -7.95
C GLY A 302 14.22 0.38 -9.45
N GLU A 303 15.39 0.50 -10.09
CA GLU A 303 15.42 0.18 -11.53
C GLU A 303 15.22 -1.34 -11.65
N LEU A 304 14.32 -1.79 -12.54
CA LEU A 304 14.34 -3.19 -12.97
C LEU A 304 15.79 -3.46 -13.41
N PRO A 305 16.49 -4.46 -12.83
CA PRO A 305 17.87 -4.70 -13.21
C PRO A 305 17.93 -4.93 -14.71
N GLU A 306 18.79 -4.20 -15.42
CA GLU A 306 19.07 -4.50 -16.82
C GLU A 306 19.67 -5.91 -16.87
N VAL A 307 18.87 -6.90 -17.29
CA VAL A 307 19.30 -8.30 -17.33
C VAL A 307 20.13 -8.51 -18.59
N VAL A 308 21.45 -8.52 -18.44
CA VAL A 308 22.38 -8.88 -19.52
C VAL A 308 22.89 -10.30 -19.31
N THR A 309 22.68 -11.18 -20.29
CA THR A 309 23.22 -12.55 -20.26
C THR A 309 24.54 -12.63 -21.03
N THR A 310 25.62 -13.03 -20.38
CA THR A 310 26.92 -13.31 -21.01
C THR A 310 27.16 -14.81 -21.07
N ARG A 311 27.63 -15.34 -22.21
CA ARG A 311 27.80 -16.79 -22.42
C ARG A 311 29.26 -17.24 -22.45
N SER A 312 30.20 -16.32 -22.30
CA SER A 312 31.63 -16.59 -22.29
C SER A 312 32.39 -15.57 -21.43
N PRO A 313 33.61 -15.90 -20.94
CA PRO A 313 34.45 -14.94 -20.26
C PRO A 313 34.77 -13.68 -21.09
N ALA A 314 34.87 -13.83 -22.42
CA ALA A 314 35.08 -12.70 -23.32
C ALA A 314 33.89 -11.73 -23.35
N ASP A 315 32.66 -12.27 -23.36
CA ASP A 315 31.43 -11.47 -23.27
C ASP A 315 31.33 -10.75 -21.93
N THR A 316 31.65 -11.45 -20.83
CA THR A 316 31.68 -10.86 -19.48
C THR A 316 32.70 -9.73 -19.39
N ARG A 317 33.89 -9.87 -19.99
CA ARG A 317 34.87 -8.78 -20.07
C ARG A 317 34.38 -7.59 -20.90
N LYS A 318 33.68 -7.85 -22.01
CA LYS A 318 33.11 -6.79 -22.87
C LYS A 318 32.04 -6.00 -22.13
N LEU A 319 31.18 -6.68 -21.37
CA LEU A 319 30.21 -6.04 -20.48
C LEU A 319 30.93 -5.18 -19.42
N GLY A 320 31.96 -5.74 -18.79
CA GLY A 320 32.79 -5.00 -17.83
C GLY A 320 33.36 -3.71 -18.41
N ARG A 321 33.93 -3.73 -19.63
CA ARG A 321 34.46 -2.54 -20.29
C ARG A 321 33.40 -1.46 -20.51
N LYS A 322 32.19 -1.86 -20.91
CA LYS A 322 31.06 -0.94 -21.07
C LYS A 322 30.69 -0.29 -19.74
N ILE A 323 30.60 -1.08 -18.66
CA ILE A 323 30.34 -0.56 -17.31
C ILE A 323 31.44 0.42 -16.91
N GLY A 324 32.70 0.02 -17.01
CA GLY A 324 33.86 0.86 -16.65
C GLY A 324 33.87 2.20 -17.36
N SER A 325 33.52 2.24 -18.66
CA SER A 325 33.47 3.49 -19.43
C SER A 325 32.39 4.49 -18.98
N LEU A 326 31.42 4.04 -18.18
CA LEU A 326 30.32 4.86 -17.66
C LEU A 326 30.58 5.36 -16.23
N LEU A 327 31.52 4.73 -15.51
CA LEU A 327 31.82 5.06 -14.12
C LEU A 327 32.58 6.39 -13.99
N LYS A 328 32.34 7.08 -12.89
CA LYS A 328 33.00 8.32 -12.49
C LYS A 328 33.67 8.15 -11.13
N LYS A 329 34.61 9.06 -10.83
CA LYS A 329 35.26 9.10 -9.52
C LYS A 329 34.21 9.25 -8.41
N GLY A 330 34.23 8.32 -7.45
CA GLY A 330 33.29 8.28 -6.32
C GLY A 330 32.15 7.27 -6.48
N ASP A 331 31.98 6.67 -7.66
CA ASP A 331 31.00 5.61 -7.87
C ASP A 331 31.39 4.32 -7.14
N VAL A 332 30.40 3.60 -6.63
CA VAL A 332 30.57 2.31 -5.94
C VAL A 332 29.86 1.23 -6.72
N VAL A 333 30.59 0.20 -7.14
CA VAL A 333 30.02 -0.98 -7.82
C VAL A 333 30.07 -2.18 -6.88
N SER A 334 28.90 -2.68 -6.48
CA SER A 334 28.77 -3.88 -5.66
C SER A 334 28.51 -5.11 -6.54
N LEU A 335 29.24 -6.22 -6.29
CA LEU A 335 29.09 -7.47 -7.04
C LEU A 335 28.64 -8.61 -6.11
N ILE A 336 27.49 -9.20 -6.41
CA ILE A 336 26.90 -10.29 -5.62
C ILE A 336 26.69 -11.51 -6.53
N GLY A 337 27.08 -12.69 -6.06
CA GLY A 337 26.87 -13.95 -6.79
C GLY A 337 27.75 -15.08 -6.28
N ASP A 338 27.48 -16.31 -6.69
CA ASP A 338 28.17 -17.52 -6.22
C ASP A 338 29.66 -17.58 -6.62
N LEU A 339 30.41 -18.50 -6.01
CA LEU A 339 31.78 -18.81 -6.41
C LEU A 339 31.80 -19.29 -7.88
N GLY A 340 32.68 -18.74 -8.69
CA GLY A 340 32.76 -19.06 -10.11
C GLY A 340 31.76 -18.32 -11.01
N ALA A 341 30.89 -17.46 -10.48
CA ALA A 341 29.91 -16.67 -11.26
C ALA A 341 30.51 -15.62 -12.22
N GLY A 342 31.84 -15.60 -12.42
CA GLY A 342 32.50 -14.67 -13.35
C GLY A 342 32.79 -13.26 -12.79
N LYS A 343 32.59 -13.01 -11.49
CA LYS A 343 32.82 -11.70 -10.84
C LYS A 343 34.20 -11.11 -11.15
N THR A 344 35.27 -11.87 -10.98
CA THR A 344 36.65 -11.41 -11.28
C THR A 344 36.84 -11.05 -12.75
N VAL A 345 36.23 -11.81 -13.65
CA VAL A 345 36.30 -11.56 -15.10
C VAL A 345 35.59 -10.26 -15.45
N LEU A 346 34.47 -9.96 -14.78
CA LEU A 346 33.74 -8.71 -14.92
C LEU A 346 34.57 -7.52 -14.39
N VAL A 347 35.17 -7.63 -13.19
CA VAL A 347 36.00 -6.56 -12.60
C VAL A 347 37.21 -6.24 -13.47
N ARG A 348 37.87 -7.25 -14.06
CA ARG A 348 38.95 -7.02 -15.04
C ARG A 348 38.48 -6.21 -16.23
N GLY A 349 37.29 -6.53 -16.76
CA GLY A 349 36.68 -5.73 -17.82
C GLY A 349 36.40 -4.28 -17.40
N ILE A 350 35.91 -4.07 -16.16
CA ILE A 350 35.67 -2.72 -15.63
C ILE A 350 36.97 -1.92 -15.52
N ALA A 351 38.04 -2.51 -15.00
CA ALA A 351 39.36 -1.88 -14.90
C ALA A 351 39.89 -1.46 -16.28
N GLN A 352 39.77 -2.32 -17.30
CA GLN A 352 40.08 -1.97 -18.68
C GLN A 352 39.22 -0.81 -19.20
N GLY A 353 37.92 -0.79 -18.87
CA GLY A 353 37.01 0.29 -19.24
C GLY A 353 37.35 1.63 -18.60
N LEU A 354 38.03 1.62 -17.46
CA LEU A 354 38.58 2.79 -16.77
C LEU A 354 39.97 3.21 -17.27
N GLY A 355 40.56 2.47 -18.22
CA GLY A 355 41.88 2.76 -18.80
C GLY A 355 43.06 2.04 -18.13
N LEU A 356 42.81 1.02 -17.30
CA LEU A 356 43.85 0.18 -16.71
C LEU A 356 44.06 -1.06 -17.60
N ASP A 357 45.10 -1.03 -18.44
CA ASP A 357 45.38 -2.08 -19.43
C ASP A 357 46.18 -3.29 -18.90
N ASP A 358 46.40 -3.39 -17.59
CA ASP A 358 47.12 -4.51 -16.96
C ASP A 358 46.16 -5.47 -16.23
N ASP A 359 45.93 -6.62 -16.87
CA ASP A 359 45.08 -7.71 -16.37
C ASP A 359 45.59 -8.34 -15.05
N SER A 360 46.85 -8.12 -14.67
CA SER A 360 47.45 -8.64 -13.44
C SER A 360 47.08 -7.83 -12.20
N LEU A 361 46.59 -6.59 -12.38
CA LEU A 361 46.18 -5.74 -11.28
C LEU A 361 44.99 -6.34 -10.53
N VAL A 362 43.97 -6.85 -11.23
CA VAL A 362 42.78 -7.44 -10.60
C VAL A 362 42.99 -8.94 -10.34
N SER A 363 43.23 -9.28 -9.08
CA SER A 363 43.28 -10.66 -8.60
C SER A 363 41.99 -11.07 -7.87
N SER A 364 41.74 -12.38 -7.76
CA SER A 364 40.62 -12.92 -6.99
C SER A 364 41.17 -13.49 -5.68
N PRO A 365 41.38 -12.68 -4.63
CA PRO A 365 41.84 -13.21 -3.37
C PRO A 365 40.76 -14.05 -2.71
N THR A 366 41.15 -15.14 -2.06
CA THR A 366 40.22 -16.03 -1.35
C THR A 366 39.65 -15.36 -0.08
N TYR A 367 40.34 -14.35 0.48
CA TYR A 367 39.91 -13.59 1.65
C TYR A 367 40.55 -12.19 1.67
N VAL A 368 39.81 -11.14 1.25
CA VAL A 368 40.21 -9.73 1.45
C VAL A 368 38.96 -8.91 1.78
N LEU A 369 39.06 -8.02 2.78
CA LEU A 369 37.99 -7.08 3.17
C LEU A 369 37.95 -5.83 2.28
N ALA A 370 39.08 -5.38 1.73
CA ALA A 370 39.20 -4.32 0.72
C ALA A 370 40.55 -4.39 -0.01
N GLN A 371 40.56 -4.15 -1.33
CA GLN A 371 41.78 -4.09 -2.15
C GLN A 371 41.73 -2.84 -3.02
N GLU A 372 42.77 -2.01 -2.92
CA GLU A 372 42.92 -0.77 -3.70
C GLU A 372 43.84 -1.04 -4.90
N TYR A 373 43.45 -0.53 -6.06
CA TYR A 373 44.24 -0.60 -7.29
C TYR A 373 44.63 0.84 -7.69
N PRO A 374 45.85 1.04 -8.23
CA PRO A 374 46.38 2.36 -8.56
C PRO A 374 45.64 3.10 -9.66
#